data_AF-G0R3K2-F1
#
_entry.id   AF-G0R3K2-F1
#
_cell.length_a   1.000
_cell.length_b   1.000
_cell.length_c   1.000
_cell.angle_alpha   90.00
_cell.angle_beta   90.00
_cell.angle_gamma   90.00
#
_symmetry.space_group_name_H-M   'P 1'
#
loop_
_entity.id
_entity.type
_entity.pdbx_description
1 polymer ?
#
loop_
_entity_poly.entity_id
_entity_poly.type
_entity_poly.pdbx_seq_one_letter_code
_entity_poly.pdbx_strand_id
1 'polypeptide(L)'
;MIVRHGARYTLHTELLSGQEKEFQEQLEGQVTPIGMRQLYNLGQKMRKEYILKQQLANLIYNHQEIEILSSHSKRAVQSAHSFMVGLFPLGSQYSIPEDIDQKLLIPPFTFDENDDILNQKFDNNYALPNGFFPFVIKTESAYLNMLKAQCPNKKKLQKINQNKFRTYFQEELFKMYADEINEIIKKMKIQVIPEISNISHIADVALCQKFLGKPFNISDQEFQLLQYLKSVYKFKTYYTLEQIKLIITPYFKYLIDQFESRINNQNQLKMTISCAHDTQLIPMMVVLGILNIECIHESFLQKNKIKIANYFPLLLPILLLNYIKMIKINMKQ
;
A
#
# COMPACT_ATOMS: atom_id res chain seq x y z
N MET A 1 2.62 -8.73 8.95
CA MET A 1 2.72 -7.29 8.65
C MET A 1 1.99 -7.00 7.35
N ILE A 2 1.20 -5.93 7.31
CA ILE A 2 0.54 -5.45 6.09
C ILE A 2 0.95 -4.00 5.81
N VAL A 3 1.24 -3.70 4.54
CA VAL A 3 1.69 -2.38 4.08
C VAL A 3 0.88 -1.96 2.85
N ARG A 4 0.63 -0.66 2.68
CA ARG A 4 0.11 -0.13 1.41
C ARG A 4 1.28 0.03 0.45
N HIS A 5 0.99 -0.11 -0.84
CA HIS A 5 1.91 0.35 -1.87
C HIS A 5 2.36 1.81 -1.66
N GLY A 6 3.51 2.16 -2.23
CA GLY A 6 4.07 3.51 -2.15
C GLY A 6 3.28 4.55 -2.92
N ALA A 7 3.74 5.81 -2.86
CA ALA A 7 3.25 6.89 -3.70
C ALA A 7 3.24 6.49 -5.19
N ARG A 8 2.12 6.75 -5.85
CA ARG A 8 1.86 6.36 -7.24
C ARG A 8 1.42 7.56 -8.06
N TYR A 9 1.45 7.41 -9.38
CA TYR A 9 0.73 8.31 -10.28
C TYR A 9 -0.79 8.19 -10.06
N THR A 10 -1.52 9.23 -10.45
CA THR A 10 -2.99 9.26 -10.29
C THR A 10 -3.64 8.10 -11.03
N LEU A 11 -4.83 7.68 -10.59
CA LEU A 11 -5.73 6.80 -11.36
C LEU A 11 -6.76 7.60 -12.16
N HIS A 12 -6.66 8.93 -12.10
CA HIS A 12 -7.62 9.87 -12.66
C HIS A 12 -6.91 10.87 -13.57
N THR A 13 -6.22 10.33 -14.58
CA THR A 13 -5.46 11.13 -15.56
C THR A 13 -6.38 11.96 -16.43
N GLU A 14 -7.65 11.55 -16.58
CA GLU A 14 -8.71 12.28 -17.26
C GLU A 14 -8.99 13.67 -16.67
N LEU A 15 -8.64 13.88 -15.39
CA LEU A 15 -8.82 15.17 -14.70
C LEU A 15 -7.67 16.15 -14.94
N LEU A 16 -6.53 15.66 -15.44
CA LEU A 16 -5.36 16.47 -15.75
C LEU A 16 -5.48 17.13 -17.13
N SER A 17 -4.59 18.08 -17.43
CA SER A 17 -4.54 18.75 -18.73
C SER A 17 -3.10 19.01 -19.18
N GLY A 18 -2.92 19.21 -20.49
CA GLY A 18 -1.64 19.50 -21.12
C GLY A 18 -0.59 18.40 -20.93
N GLN A 19 0.69 18.81 -20.89
CA GLN A 19 1.84 17.90 -20.78
C GLN A 19 1.80 16.98 -19.56
N GLU A 20 1.19 17.42 -18.46
CA GLU A 20 1.09 16.61 -17.24
C GLU A 20 0.16 15.40 -17.43
N LYS A 21 -0.91 15.57 -18.22
CA LYS A 21 -1.79 14.47 -18.62
C LYS A 21 -1.05 13.48 -19.51
N GLU A 22 -0.42 13.97 -20.58
CA GLU A 22 0.33 13.13 -21.54
C GLU A 22 1.42 12.30 -20.84
N PHE A 23 2.12 12.90 -19.88
CA PHE A 23 3.13 12.20 -19.09
C PHE A 23 2.55 11.13 -18.16
N GLN A 24 1.49 11.46 -17.40
CA GLN A 24 0.95 10.52 -16.41
C GLN A 24 0.06 9.43 -17.01
N GLU A 25 -0.54 9.63 -18.19
CA GLU A 25 -1.35 8.60 -18.87
C GLU A 25 -0.56 7.31 -19.10
N GLN A 26 0.72 7.41 -19.45
CA GLN A 26 1.58 6.24 -19.67
C GLN A 26 1.95 5.50 -18.38
N LEU A 27 1.84 6.17 -17.23
CA LEU A 27 2.26 5.69 -15.92
C LEU A 27 1.09 5.54 -14.95
N GLU A 28 -0.14 5.57 -15.46
CA GLU A 28 -1.35 5.61 -14.64
C GLU A 28 -1.34 4.49 -13.58
N GLY A 29 -1.52 4.89 -12.33
CA GLY A 29 -1.54 3.98 -11.19
C GLY A 29 -0.24 3.24 -10.89
N GLN A 30 0.86 3.46 -11.63
CA GLN A 30 2.17 2.87 -11.34
C GLN A 30 2.81 3.54 -10.12
N VAL A 31 3.62 2.78 -9.37
CA VAL A 31 4.36 3.36 -8.24
C VAL A 31 5.47 4.28 -8.78
N THR A 32 5.63 5.42 -8.14
CA THR A 32 6.66 6.42 -8.48
C THR A 32 8.01 6.01 -7.89
N PRO A 33 9.14 6.56 -8.39
CA PRO A 33 10.44 6.40 -7.72
C PRO A 33 10.42 6.83 -6.24
N ILE A 34 9.63 7.87 -5.91
CA ILE A 34 9.40 8.33 -4.53
C ILE A 34 8.70 7.24 -3.73
N GLY A 35 7.67 6.61 -4.28
CA GLY A 35 6.99 5.47 -3.69
C GLY A 35 7.91 4.27 -3.47
N MET A 36 8.79 3.96 -4.42
CA MET A 36 9.80 2.91 -4.25
C MET A 36 10.73 3.24 -3.07
N ARG A 37 11.23 4.48 -2.99
CA ARG A 37 12.08 4.93 -1.88
C ARG A 37 11.35 4.90 -0.54
N GLN A 38 10.06 5.25 -0.49
CA GLN A 38 9.25 5.15 0.73
C GLN A 38 9.24 3.71 1.27
N LEU A 39 9.00 2.73 0.40
CA LEU A 39 8.92 1.32 0.80
C LEU A 39 10.30 0.75 1.13
N TYR A 40 11.34 1.13 0.40
CA TYR A 40 12.72 0.79 0.76
C TYR A 40 13.10 1.29 2.15
N ASN A 41 12.84 2.56 2.45
CA ASN A 41 13.14 3.14 3.76
C ASN A 41 12.33 2.44 4.87
N LEU A 42 11.09 2.07 4.56
CA LEU A 42 10.27 1.28 5.46
C LEU A 42 10.88 -0.10 5.74
N GLY A 43 11.32 -0.80 4.70
CA GLY A 43 12.01 -2.09 4.81
C GLY A 43 13.23 -1.99 5.70
N GLN A 44 14.06 -0.95 5.53
CA GLN A 44 15.22 -0.72 6.38
C GLN A 44 14.85 -0.52 7.85
N LYS A 45 13.77 0.24 8.12
CA LYS A 45 13.26 0.39 9.49
C LYS A 45 12.81 -0.94 10.06
N MET A 46 12.16 -1.79 9.27
CA MET A 46 11.73 -3.14 9.68
C MET A 46 12.89 -4.10 9.89
N ARG A 47 13.96 -3.99 9.11
CA ARG A 47 15.20 -4.72 9.37
C ARG A 47 15.76 -4.39 10.74
N LYS A 48 15.89 -3.09 11.05
CA LYS A 48 16.40 -2.64 12.35
C LYS A 48 15.58 -3.18 13.51
N GLU A 49 14.25 -3.11 13.42
CA GLU A 49 13.38 -3.52 14.53
C GLU A 49 13.23 -5.03 14.66
N TYR A 50 12.96 -5.76 13.57
CA TYR A 50 12.57 -7.17 13.64
C TYR A 50 13.71 -8.14 13.36
N ILE A 51 14.66 -7.79 12.50
CA ILE A 51 15.77 -8.68 12.14
C ILE A 51 16.96 -8.44 13.07
N LEU A 52 17.43 -7.20 13.19
CA LEU A 52 18.64 -6.91 13.97
C LEU A 52 18.39 -6.89 15.48
N LYS A 53 17.34 -6.20 15.91
CA LYS A 53 17.06 -6.01 17.34
C LYS A 53 16.31 -7.19 17.97
N GLN A 54 15.24 -7.64 17.33
CA GLN A 54 14.42 -8.73 17.86
C GLN A 54 14.88 -10.13 17.42
N GLN A 55 15.74 -10.22 16.40
CA GLN A 55 16.21 -11.49 15.85
C GLN A 55 15.05 -12.44 15.50
N LEU A 56 13.93 -11.85 15.04
CA LEU A 56 12.71 -12.59 14.73
C LEU A 56 12.91 -13.52 13.53
N ALA A 57 13.78 -13.17 12.59
CA ALA A 57 14.17 -14.01 11.46
C ALA A 57 15.65 -13.81 11.15
N ASN A 58 16.21 -14.70 10.31
CA ASN A 58 17.63 -14.68 9.98
C ASN A 58 18.09 -13.36 9.32
N LEU A 59 19.39 -13.06 9.46
CA LEU A 59 20.03 -11.89 8.86
C LEU A 59 19.96 -11.90 7.32
N ILE A 60 20.02 -13.11 6.76
CA ILE A 60 19.91 -13.45 5.34
C ILE A 60 18.49 -13.95 5.09
N TYR A 61 17.90 -13.55 3.96
CA TYR A 61 16.55 -13.96 3.59
C TYR A 61 16.43 -15.49 3.53
N ASN A 62 15.48 -16.04 4.28
CA ASN A 62 15.10 -17.45 4.22
C ASN A 62 13.61 -17.55 3.89
N HIS A 63 13.29 -18.16 2.74
CA HIS A 63 11.92 -18.35 2.27
C HIS A 63 11.09 -19.30 3.15
N GLN A 64 11.73 -20.11 4.01
CA GLN A 64 11.05 -20.94 5.00
C GLN A 64 10.61 -20.15 6.24
N GLU A 65 11.28 -19.01 6.53
CA GLU A 65 10.95 -18.14 7.67
C GLU A 65 10.07 -16.95 7.29
N ILE A 66 10.12 -16.53 6.02
CA ILE A 66 9.47 -15.30 5.57
C ILE A 66 8.63 -15.56 4.35
N GLU A 67 7.34 -15.24 4.45
CA GLU A 67 6.41 -15.26 3.34
C GLU A 67 6.08 -13.84 2.88
N ILE A 68 6.13 -13.62 1.57
CA ILE A 68 5.82 -12.32 0.95
C ILE A 68 4.60 -12.50 0.04
N LEU A 69 3.55 -11.74 0.33
CA LEU A 69 2.29 -11.71 -0.40
C LEU A 69 2.08 -10.32 -1.01
N SER A 70 1.51 -10.28 -2.22
CA SER A 70 1.08 -9.02 -2.83
C SER A 70 -0.28 -9.18 -3.49
N SER A 71 -1.08 -8.11 -3.48
CA SER A 71 -2.21 -8.01 -4.40
C SER A 71 -1.71 -8.05 -5.86
N HIS A 72 -2.56 -8.48 -6.80
CA HIS A 72 -2.23 -8.57 -8.22
C HIS A 72 -2.24 -7.22 -8.94
N SER A 73 -1.66 -6.18 -8.31
CA SER A 73 -1.44 -4.89 -8.95
C SER A 73 0.04 -4.63 -9.11
N LYS A 74 0.46 -4.15 -10.29
CA LYS A 74 1.87 -3.81 -10.58
C LYS A 74 2.49 -2.95 -9.49
N ARG A 75 1.77 -1.91 -9.04
CA ARG A 75 2.20 -1.03 -7.93
C ARG A 75 2.42 -1.74 -6.59
N ALA A 76 1.65 -2.77 -6.26
CA ALA A 76 1.82 -3.52 -5.02
C ALA A 76 3.02 -4.46 -5.11
N VAL A 77 3.18 -5.16 -6.24
CA VAL A 77 4.34 -6.06 -6.46
C VAL A 77 5.65 -5.27 -6.43
N GLN A 78 5.70 -4.16 -7.15
CA GLN A 78 6.90 -3.31 -7.18
C GLN A 78 7.18 -2.66 -5.81
N SER A 79 6.14 -2.30 -5.06
CA SER A 79 6.27 -1.84 -3.68
C SER A 79 6.80 -2.92 -2.74
N ALA A 80 6.36 -4.17 -2.91
CA ALA A 80 6.83 -5.30 -2.13
C ALA A 80 8.32 -5.60 -2.42
N HIS A 81 8.75 -5.58 -3.68
CA HIS A 81 10.18 -5.67 -4.01
C HIS A 81 10.99 -4.52 -3.39
N SER A 82 10.52 -3.28 -3.53
CA SER A 82 11.20 -2.12 -2.94
C SER A 82 11.36 -2.25 -1.43
N PHE A 83 10.30 -2.73 -0.75
CA PHE A 83 10.32 -3.03 0.67
C PHE A 83 11.33 -4.13 1.02
N MET A 84 11.35 -5.23 0.27
CA MET A 84 12.24 -6.36 0.54
C MET A 84 13.71 -6.01 0.34
N VAL A 85 14.06 -5.18 -0.65
CA VAL A 85 15.43 -4.66 -0.81
C VAL A 85 15.83 -3.79 0.40
N GLY A 86 14.88 -3.13 1.06
CA GLY A 86 15.15 -2.44 2.33
C GLY A 86 15.31 -3.40 3.52
N LEU A 87 14.50 -4.47 3.56
CA LEU A 87 14.51 -5.45 4.65
C LEU A 87 15.74 -6.38 4.59
N PHE A 88 16.16 -6.74 3.38
CA PHE A 88 17.33 -7.57 3.06
C PHE A 88 18.16 -6.84 1.99
N PRO A 89 19.10 -5.97 2.41
CA PRO A 89 19.87 -5.12 1.51
C PRO A 89 20.80 -5.93 0.60
N LEU A 90 21.27 -5.27 -0.45
CA LEU A 90 22.27 -5.78 -1.38
C LEU A 90 23.55 -6.27 -0.65
N GLY A 91 24.24 -7.23 -1.24
CA GLY A 91 25.49 -7.79 -0.72
C GLY A 91 25.32 -8.72 0.48
N SER A 92 24.09 -9.06 0.85
CA SER A 92 23.79 -9.96 1.98
C SER A 92 23.33 -11.36 1.54
N GLN A 93 23.51 -11.69 0.25
CA GLN A 93 22.90 -12.86 -0.37
C GLN A 93 23.92 -13.75 -1.07
N TYR A 94 23.42 -14.90 -1.53
CA TYR A 94 24.16 -16.06 -2.01
C TYR A 94 25.26 -15.72 -3.04
N SER A 95 26.47 -16.17 -2.74
CA SER A 95 27.57 -16.25 -3.71
C SER A 95 27.55 -17.59 -4.43
N ILE A 96 28.08 -17.58 -5.65
CA ILE A 96 28.35 -18.80 -6.41
C ILE A 96 29.46 -19.57 -5.68
N PRO A 97 29.38 -20.91 -5.53
CA PRO A 97 30.47 -21.71 -4.98
C PRO A 97 31.78 -21.49 -5.73
N GLU A 98 32.91 -21.43 -5.03
CA GLU A 98 34.22 -21.12 -5.64
C GLU A 98 34.67 -22.18 -6.65
N ASP A 99 34.29 -23.44 -6.44
CA ASP A 99 34.76 -24.60 -7.22
C ASP A 99 33.84 -25.01 -8.38
N ILE A 100 32.96 -24.13 -8.85
CA ILE A 100 32.04 -24.47 -9.96
C ILE A 100 32.69 -24.26 -11.33
N ASP A 101 32.45 -25.18 -12.27
CA ASP A 101 32.84 -24.99 -13.66
C ASP A 101 32.10 -23.77 -14.23
N GLN A 102 32.86 -22.79 -14.74
CA GLN A 102 32.33 -21.54 -15.30
C GLN A 102 31.33 -21.78 -16.44
N LYS A 103 31.45 -22.90 -17.16
CA LYS A 103 30.50 -23.28 -18.22
C LYS A 103 29.08 -23.48 -17.70
N LEU A 104 28.91 -23.80 -16.41
CA LEU A 104 27.59 -23.97 -15.79
C LEU A 104 26.89 -22.64 -15.50
N LEU A 105 27.61 -21.52 -15.56
CA LEU A 105 27.04 -20.17 -15.39
C LEU A 105 26.45 -19.61 -16.69
N ILE A 106 26.78 -20.24 -17.82
CA ILE A 106 26.33 -19.85 -19.15
C ILE A 106 25.05 -20.64 -19.48
N PRO A 107 23.93 -19.98 -19.82
CA PRO A 107 22.71 -20.70 -20.18
C PRO A 107 22.93 -21.52 -21.46
N PRO A 108 22.19 -22.63 -21.67
CA PRO A 108 22.33 -23.49 -22.84
C PRO A 108 21.78 -22.81 -24.11
N PHE A 109 22.49 -21.80 -24.59
CA PHE A 109 22.19 -21.00 -25.77
C PHE A 109 23.50 -20.72 -26.53
N THR A 110 23.44 -20.57 -27.85
CA THR A 110 24.62 -20.27 -28.66
C THR A 110 24.97 -18.80 -28.53
N PHE A 111 26.10 -18.51 -27.89
CA PHE A 111 26.71 -17.19 -27.84
C PHE A 111 27.91 -17.14 -28.79
N ASP A 112 28.30 -15.94 -29.21
CA ASP A 112 29.62 -15.71 -29.78
C ASP A 112 30.65 -15.93 -28.66
N GLU A 113 31.68 -16.73 -28.93
CA GLU A 113 32.73 -17.04 -27.94
C GLU A 113 33.51 -15.79 -27.50
N ASN A 114 33.45 -14.71 -28.27
CA ASN A 114 34.06 -13.41 -27.95
C ASN A 114 33.13 -12.44 -27.21
N ASP A 115 31.98 -12.90 -26.71
CA ASP A 115 31.06 -12.02 -25.99
C ASP A 115 31.54 -11.73 -24.56
N ASP A 116 32.01 -10.49 -24.33
CA ASP A 116 32.47 -9.99 -23.04
C ASP A 116 31.44 -10.16 -21.91
N ILE A 117 30.14 -10.26 -22.24
CA ILE A 117 29.06 -10.46 -21.27
C ILE A 117 29.20 -11.79 -20.52
N LEU A 118 29.74 -12.83 -21.18
CA LEU A 118 29.90 -14.17 -20.58
C LEU A 118 31.05 -14.25 -19.58
N ASN A 119 32.03 -13.35 -19.70
CA ASN A 119 33.20 -13.30 -18.84
C ASN A 119 33.02 -12.35 -17.65
N GLN A 120 31.85 -11.73 -17.51
CA GLN A 120 31.58 -10.79 -16.45
C GLN A 120 31.53 -11.48 -15.08
N LYS A 121 32.55 -11.22 -14.26
CA LYS A 121 32.56 -11.61 -12.84
C LYS A 121 32.02 -10.46 -12.00
N PHE A 122 31.15 -10.79 -11.05
CA PHE A 122 30.68 -9.83 -10.05
C PHE A 122 31.56 -9.87 -8.79
N ASP A 123 31.64 -8.75 -8.09
CA ASP A 123 32.32 -8.66 -6.80
C ASP A 123 31.86 -9.78 -5.84
N ASN A 124 32.77 -10.32 -5.03
CA ASN A 124 32.51 -11.40 -4.06
C ASN A 124 31.82 -12.65 -4.64
N ASN A 125 31.97 -12.88 -5.95
CA ASN A 125 31.36 -13.98 -6.68
C ASN A 125 29.84 -14.07 -6.48
N TYR A 126 29.16 -12.93 -6.33
CA TYR A 126 27.72 -12.91 -6.15
C TYR A 126 26.98 -13.49 -7.37
N ALA A 127 25.83 -14.14 -7.13
CA ALA A 127 25.00 -14.67 -8.22
C ALA A 127 24.40 -13.59 -9.14
N LEU A 128 24.24 -12.35 -8.64
CA LEU A 128 23.71 -11.20 -9.38
C LEU A 128 24.47 -9.92 -8.99
N PRO A 129 24.41 -8.85 -9.82
CA PRO A 129 25.11 -7.60 -9.54
C PRO A 129 24.86 -7.04 -8.15
N ASN A 130 25.92 -6.61 -7.48
CA ASN A 130 25.89 -6.08 -6.11
C ASN A 130 25.29 -7.04 -5.07
N GLY A 131 25.25 -8.35 -5.33
CA GLY A 131 24.60 -9.31 -4.44
C GLY A 131 23.09 -9.14 -4.37
N PHE A 132 22.44 -8.67 -5.43
CA PHE A 132 20.98 -8.63 -5.48
C PHE A 132 20.37 -10.03 -5.37
N PHE A 133 19.19 -10.15 -4.76
CA PHE A 133 18.45 -11.39 -4.70
C PHE A 133 16.99 -11.18 -5.13
N PRO A 134 16.48 -11.96 -6.09
CA PRO A 134 15.10 -11.86 -6.54
C PRO A 134 14.18 -12.52 -5.51
N PHE A 135 13.55 -11.71 -4.66
CA PHE A 135 12.61 -12.21 -3.66
C PHE A 135 11.38 -12.85 -4.29
N VAL A 136 10.95 -13.98 -3.73
CA VAL A 136 9.74 -14.71 -4.17
C VAL A 136 8.51 -14.01 -3.60
N ILE A 137 7.76 -13.31 -4.46
CA ILE A 137 6.53 -12.62 -4.09
C ILE A 137 5.33 -13.38 -4.64
N LYS A 138 4.48 -13.90 -3.75
CA LYS A 138 3.27 -14.61 -4.15
C LYS A 138 2.18 -13.60 -4.53
N THR A 139 1.77 -13.63 -5.80
CA THR A 139 0.65 -12.86 -6.34
C THR A 139 -0.45 -13.82 -6.79
N GLU A 140 -1.65 -13.69 -6.24
CA GLU A 140 -2.90 -14.41 -6.60
C GLU A 140 -2.80 -15.91 -7.01
N SER A 141 -3.25 -16.80 -6.11
CA SER A 141 -3.96 -18.05 -6.41
C SER A 141 -5.42 -17.92 -5.94
N ALA A 142 -6.30 -18.90 -6.18
CA ALA A 142 -7.69 -18.91 -5.70
C ALA A 142 -7.85 -18.66 -4.18
N TYR A 143 -6.79 -18.91 -3.39
CA TYR A 143 -6.70 -18.61 -1.96
C TYR A 143 -6.37 -17.13 -1.62
N LEU A 144 -5.80 -16.38 -2.57
CA LEU A 144 -5.22 -15.04 -2.37
C LEU A 144 -6.14 -13.86 -2.72
N ASN A 145 -7.40 -14.13 -3.11
CA ASN A 145 -8.48 -13.12 -3.08
C ASN A 145 -8.57 -12.41 -1.72
N MET A 146 -7.94 -12.97 -0.69
CA MET A 146 -7.62 -12.35 0.57
C MET A 146 -7.15 -10.89 0.55
N LEU A 147 -6.18 -10.53 -0.31
CA LEU A 147 -5.65 -9.16 -0.36
C LEU A 147 -6.47 -8.24 -1.27
N LYS A 148 -7.53 -8.76 -1.90
CA LYS A 148 -8.49 -8.04 -2.75
C LYS A 148 -9.81 -8.81 -2.83
N ALA A 149 -10.53 -8.87 -1.71
CA ALA A 149 -11.74 -9.70 -1.60
C ALA A 149 -12.73 -9.42 -2.73
N GLN A 150 -13.09 -10.49 -3.45
CA GLN A 150 -14.15 -10.42 -4.44
C GLN A 150 -15.49 -10.40 -3.71
N CYS A 151 -16.32 -9.40 -4.02
CA CYS A 151 -17.67 -9.30 -3.51
C CYS A 151 -18.60 -9.23 -4.72
N PRO A 152 -19.26 -10.35 -5.10
CA PRO A 152 -20.10 -10.42 -6.30
C PRO A 152 -21.18 -9.33 -6.35
N ASN A 153 -21.75 -8.99 -5.19
CA ASN A 153 -22.79 -7.97 -5.05
C ASN A 153 -22.24 -6.57 -4.70
N LYS A 154 -20.92 -6.34 -4.84
CA LYS A 154 -20.27 -5.07 -4.44
C LYS A 154 -20.94 -3.85 -5.08
N LYS A 155 -21.19 -3.89 -6.39
CA LYS A 155 -21.82 -2.77 -7.12
C LYS A 155 -23.24 -2.49 -6.64
N LYS A 156 -24.02 -3.55 -6.37
CA LYS A 156 -25.39 -3.43 -5.85
C LYS A 156 -25.41 -2.81 -4.46
N LEU A 157 -24.57 -3.31 -3.55
CA LEU A 157 -24.43 -2.77 -2.18
C LEU A 157 -23.95 -1.32 -2.19
N GLN A 158 -22.98 -1.00 -3.04
CA GLN A 158 -22.52 0.38 -3.24
C GLN A 158 -23.64 1.29 -3.70
N LYS A 159 -24.43 0.89 -4.71
CA LYS A 159 -25.55 1.70 -5.19
C LYS A 159 -26.62 1.93 -4.11
N ILE A 160 -26.91 0.92 -3.30
CA ILE A 160 -27.84 1.03 -2.17
C ILE A 160 -27.30 2.04 -1.14
N ASN A 161 -26.04 1.88 -0.74
CA ASN A 161 -25.39 2.78 0.22
C ASN A 161 -25.29 4.21 -0.32
N GLN A 162 -24.90 4.36 -1.59
CA GLN A 162 -24.86 5.64 -2.28
C GLN A 162 -26.23 6.29 -2.27
N ASN A 163 -27.30 5.59 -2.62
CA ASN A 163 -28.65 6.16 -2.61
C ASN A 163 -29.09 6.57 -1.20
N LYS A 164 -28.83 5.73 -0.19
CA LYS A 164 -29.13 6.03 1.22
C LYS A 164 -28.32 7.24 1.73
N PHE A 165 -27.08 7.37 1.27
CA PHE A 165 -26.19 8.48 1.61
C PHE A 165 -26.53 9.75 0.83
N ARG A 166 -26.97 9.60 -0.43
CA ARG A 166 -27.32 10.68 -1.36
C ARG A 166 -28.44 11.54 -0.79
N THR A 167 -29.50 10.92 -0.29
CA THR A 167 -30.68 11.62 0.22
C THR A 167 -30.45 12.41 1.50
N TYR A 168 -29.46 12.05 2.32
CA TYR A 168 -29.21 12.69 3.61
C TYR A 168 -28.01 13.65 3.60
N PHE A 169 -27.02 13.45 2.73
CA PHE A 169 -25.68 14.03 2.90
C PHE A 169 -25.16 14.84 1.70
N GLN A 170 -25.63 14.57 0.47
CA GLN A 170 -25.23 15.38 -0.70
C GLN A 170 -25.69 16.83 -0.55
N GLU A 171 -26.85 17.07 0.06
CA GLU A 171 -27.37 18.42 0.19
C GLU A 171 -26.71 19.25 1.30
N GLU A 172 -26.14 18.65 2.34
CA GLU A 172 -25.53 19.44 3.43
C GLU A 172 -24.02 19.59 3.29
N LEU A 173 -23.27 18.48 3.09
CA LEU A 173 -21.81 18.55 3.05
C LEU A 173 -21.30 19.21 1.76
N PHE A 174 -21.89 18.87 0.60
CA PHE A 174 -21.49 19.52 -0.64
C PHE A 174 -21.87 21.00 -0.62
N LYS A 175 -23.07 21.38 -0.15
CA LYS A 175 -23.43 22.80 0.02
C LYS A 175 -22.51 23.52 1.02
N MET A 176 -22.09 22.84 2.09
CA MET A 176 -21.22 23.41 3.13
C MET A 176 -19.81 23.73 2.64
N TYR A 177 -19.27 22.91 1.72
CA TYR A 177 -17.91 23.04 1.22
C TYR A 177 -17.83 23.31 -0.29
N ALA A 178 -18.94 23.67 -0.93
CA ALA A 178 -19.01 23.82 -2.39
C ALA A 178 -18.01 24.88 -2.87
N ASP A 179 -17.98 26.02 -2.18
CA ASP A 179 -17.12 27.15 -2.52
C ASP A 179 -15.64 26.77 -2.36
N GLU A 180 -15.28 26.13 -1.25
CA GLU A 180 -13.92 25.64 -1.03
C GLU A 180 -13.50 24.60 -2.07
N ILE A 181 -14.39 23.65 -2.41
CA ILE A 181 -14.11 22.63 -3.43
C ILE A 181 -13.94 23.27 -4.81
N ASN A 182 -14.77 24.24 -5.17
CA ASN A 182 -14.69 24.97 -6.44
C ASN A 182 -13.38 25.75 -6.56
N GLU A 183 -12.98 26.45 -5.49
CA GLU A 183 -11.70 27.16 -5.45
C GLU A 183 -10.51 26.19 -5.55
N ILE A 184 -10.58 25.04 -4.87
CA ILE A 184 -9.57 23.97 -4.99
C ILE A 184 -9.45 23.46 -6.43
N ILE A 185 -10.57 23.15 -7.09
CA ILE A 185 -10.59 22.67 -8.48
C ILE A 185 -9.95 23.71 -9.42
N LYS A 186 -10.30 24.98 -9.25
CA LYS A 186 -9.75 26.09 -10.02
C LYS A 186 -8.25 26.24 -9.82
N LYS A 187 -7.77 26.17 -8.57
CA LYS A 187 -6.33 26.22 -8.23
C LYS A 187 -5.54 25.05 -8.82
N MET A 188 -6.11 23.85 -8.75
CA MET A 188 -5.51 22.63 -9.29
C MET A 188 -5.56 22.56 -10.82
N LYS A 189 -6.35 23.41 -11.48
CA LYS A 189 -6.56 23.42 -12.95
C LYS A 189 -7.01 22.06 -13.50
N ILE A 190 -7.86 21.36 -12.74
CA ILE A 190 -8.41 20.06 -13.12
C ILE A 190 -9.80 20.20 -13.76
N GLN A 191 -10.13 19.32 -14.70
CA GLN A 191 -11.40 19.33 -15.42
C GLN A 191 -12.39 18.37 -14.77
N VAL A 192 -13.22 18.86 -13.85
CA VAL A 192 -14.18 18.01 -13.13
C VAL A 192 -15.44 18.78 -12.74
N ILE A 193 -16.59 18.11 -12.81
CA ILE A 193 -17.82 18.64 -12.23
C ILE A 193 -17.68 18.51 -10.70
N PRO A 194 -17.87 19.59 -9.93
CA PRO A 194 -17.78 19.55 -8.49
C PRO A 194 -19.01 18.81 -7.95
N GLU A 195 -18.89 17.49 -7.82
CA GLU A 195 -19.90 16.62 -7.23
C GLU A 195 -19.24 15.75 -6.18
N ILE A 196 -19.99 15.36 -5.14
CA ILE A 196 -19.43 14.51 -4.07
C ILE A 196 -18.93 13.17 -4.59
N SER A 197 -19.51 12.65 -5.67
CA SER A 197 -19.07 11.44 -6.38
C SER A 197 -17.62 11.57 -6.84
N ASN A 198 -17.21 12.78 -7.23
CA ASN A 198 -15.89 13.08 -7.78
C ASN A 198 -14.86 13.46 -6.71
N ILE A 199 -15.26 13.67 -5.44
CA ILE A 199 -14.32 14.08 -4.38
C ILE A 199 -13.18 13.08 -4.18
N SER A 200 -13.46 11.79 -4.37
CA SER A 200 -12.44 10.75 -4.28
C SER A 200 -11.39 10.87 -5.39
N HIS A 201 -11.80 11.32 -6.57
CA HIS A 201 -10.93 11.48 -7.74
C HIS A 201 -10.07 12.74 -7.58
N ILE A 202 -10.69 13.86 -7.19
CA ILE A 202 -9.99 15.13 -6.91
C ILE A 202 -8.91 14.93 -5.83
N ALA A 203 -9.28 14.30 -4.73
CA ALA A 203 -8.35 14.00 -3.65
C ALA A 203 -7.25 12.99 -4.06
N ASP A 204 -7.53 12.07 -4.99
CA ASP A 204 -6.50 11.19 -5.55
C ASP A 204 -5.46 11.98 -6.36
N VAL A 205 -5.92 12.87 -7.24
CA VAL A 205 -5.03 13.74 -8.03
C VAL A 205 -4.19 14.61 -7.10
N ALA A 206 -4.81 15.29 -6.13
CA ALA A 206 -4.10 16.14 -5.17
C ALA A 206 -3.02 15.35 -4.39
N LEU A 207 -3.36 14.15 -3.92
CA LEU A 207 -2.42 13.26 -3.20
C LEU A 207 -1.24 12.86 -4.07
N CYS A 208 -1.49 12.47 -5.33
CA CYS A 208 -0.44 12.03 -6.23
C CYS A 208 0.47 13.20 -6.62
N GLN A 209 -0.09 14.37 -6.95
CA GLN A 209 0.68 15.58 -7.24
C GLN A 209 1.56 16.00 -6.06
N LYS A 210 1.01 15.96 -4.82
CA LYS A 210 1.78 16.23 -3.60
C LYS A 210 3.00 15.33 -3.47
N PHE A 211 2.83 14.02 -3.68
CA PHE A 211 3.95 13.09 -3.57
C PHE A 211 4.90 13.11 -4.77
N LEU A 212 4.50 13.65 -5.91
CA LEU A 212 5.40 13.91 -7.05
C LEU A 212 6.23 15.18 -6.87
N GLY A 213 5.99 15.96 -5.80
CA GLY A 213 6.64 17.27 -5.61
C GLY A 213 6.22 18.30 -6.65
N LYS A 214 5.10 18.06 -7.35
CA LYS A 214 4.55 18.97 -8.35
C LYS A 214 3.76 20.07 -7.65
N PRO A 215 3.85 21.33 -8.07
CA PRO A 215 3.00 22.38 -7.52
C PRO A 215 1.54 22.18 -7.97
N PHE A 216 0.63 22.06 -7.01
CA PHE A 216 -0.82 21.93 -7.26
C PHE A 216 -1.63 23.09 -6.64
N ASN A 217 -0.94 24.16 -6.25
CA ASN A 217 -1.48 25.48 -5.84
C ASN A 217 -2.58 25.48 -4.78
N ILE A 218 -2.69 24.44 -3.96
CA ILE A 218 -3.57 24.42 -2.79
C ILE A 218 -2.75 24.37 -1.50
N SER A 219 -3.28 25.01 -0.47
CA SER A 219 -2.72 25.02 0.88
C SER A 219 -2.81 23.65 1.55
N ASP A 220 -2.04 23.46 2.62
CA ASP A 220 -2.15 22.23 3.43
C ASP A 220 -3.54 22.06 4.05
N GLN A 221 -4.25 23.15 4.35
CA GLN A 221 -5.62 23.10 4.88
C GLN A 221 -6.60 22.60 3.82
N GLU A 222 -6.51 23.10 2.59
CA GLU A 222 -7.31 22.65 1.45
C GLU A 222 -7.03 21.18 1.11
N PHE A 223 -5.76 20.79 1.14
CA PHE A 223 -5.37 19.39 0.98
C PHE A 223 -5.98 18.51 2.08
N GLN A 224 -5.89 18.93 3.34
CA GLN A 224 -6.48 18.21 4.47
C GLN A 224 -8.01 18.09 4.33
N LEU A 225 -8.68 19.14 3.86
CA LEU A 225 -10.11 19.12 3.56
C LEU A 225 -10.45 18.06 2.51
N LEU A 226 -9.73 18.01 1.38
CA LEU A 226 -9.95 16.98 0.35
C LEU A 226 -9.81 15.55 0.92
N GLN A 227 -8.78 15.32 1.72
CA GLN A 227 -8.55 14.02 2.35
C GLN A 227 -9.65 13.66 3.34
N TYR A 228 -10.13 14.64 4.10
CA TYR A 228 -11.28 14.52 4.98
C TYR A 228 -12.54 14.11 4.22
N LEU A 229 -12.92 14.89 3.21
CA LEU A 229 -14.14 14.65 2.43
C LEU A 229 -14.08 13.32 1.68
N LYS A 230 -12.93 12.95 1.09
CA LYS A 230 -12.70 11.62 0.49
C LYS A 230 -12.98 10.51 1.50
N SER A 231 -12.53 10.67 2.73
CA SER A 231 -12.66 9.62 3.75
C SER A 231 -14.09 9.49 4.23
N VAL A 232 -14.77 10.59 4.51
CA VAL A 232 -16.20 10.60 4.84
C VAL A 232 -17.01 9.92 3.74
N TYR A 233 -16.78 10.30 2.48
CA TYR A 233 -17.41 9.67 1.32
C TYR A 233 -17.11 8.17 1.25
N LYS A 234 -15.85 7.77 1.48
CA LYS A 234 -15.43 6.37 1.44
C LYS A 234 -16.09 5.54 2.55
N PHE A 235 -16.12 6.05 3.79
CA PHE A 235 -16.74 5.36 4.93
C PHE A 235 -18.22 5.10 4.71
N LYS A 236 -18.94 6.12 4.23
CA LYS A 236 -20.38 6.03 4.04
C LYS A 236 -20.79 5.21 2.82
N THR A 237 -19.93 5.16 1.80
CA THR A 237 -20.24 4.47 0.54
C THR A 237 -19.72 3.03 0.49
N TYR A 238 -18.48 2.79 0.98
CA TYR A 238 -17.73 1.56 0.74
C TYR A 238 -17.39 0.76 2.00
N TYR A 239 -17.50 1.36 3.19
CA TYR A 239 -17.07 0.74 4.44
C TYR A 239 -18.18 0.71 5.49
N THR A 240 -19.38 0.23 5.12
CA THR A 240 -20.32 -0.21 6.15
C THR A 240 -19.73 -1.37 6.94
N LEU A 241 -20.17 -1.58 8.18
CA LEU A 241 -19.64 -2.66 9.02
C LEU A 241 -19.74 -4.04 8.34
N GLU A 242 -20.84 -4.30 7.63
CA GLU A 242 -21.02 -5.51 6.84
C GLU A 242 -20.01 -5.64 5.70
N GLN A 243 -19.79 -4.56 4.94
CA GLN A 243 -18.80 -4.53 3.85
C GLN A 243 -17.38 -4.71 4.38
N ILE A 244 -17.05 -4.06 5.50
CA ILE A 244 -15.77 -4.20 6.18
C ILE A 244 -15.53 -5.68 6.52
N LYS A 245 -16.49 -6.33 7.19
CA LYS A 245 -16.41 -7.75 7.52
C LYS A 245 -16.17 -8.59 6.27
N LEU A 246 -16.94 -8.37 5.20
CA LEU A 246 -16.78 -9.10 3.93
C LEU A 246 -15.39 -8.90 3.30
N ILE A 247 -14.84 -7.68 3.35
CA ILE A 247 -13.54 -7.37 2.74
C ILE A 247 -12.39 -8.02 3.51
N ILE A 248 -12.42 -7.98 4.84
CA ILE A 248 -11.25 -8.32 5.66
C ILE A 248 -11.28 -9.72 6.27
N THR A 249 -12.45 -10.37 6.36
CA THR A 249 -12.58 -11.72 6.93
C THR A 249 -11.63 -12.74 6.30
N PRO A 250 -11.46 -12.81 4.96
CA PRO A 250 -10.51 -13.76 4.39
C PRO A 250 -9.06 -13.54 4.87
N TYR A 251 -8.65 -12.28 5.05
CA TYR A 251 -7.31 -11.95 5.54
C TYR A 251 -7.12 -12.30 7.00
N PHE A 252 -8.13 -12.02 7.84
CA PHE A 252 -8.08 -12.43 9.24
C PHE A 252 -8.06 -13.94 9.42
N LYS A 253 -8.86 -14.69 8.65
CA LYS A 253 -8.84 -16.16 8.70
C LYS A 253 -7.44 -16.69 8.43
N TYR A 254 -6.85 -16.29 7.31
CA TYR A 254 -5.48 -16.66 7.00
C TYR A 254 -4.48 -16.26 8.08
N LEU A 255 -4.56 -15.04 8.64
CA LEU A 255 -3.64 -14.62 9.70
C LEU A 255 -3.79 -15.50 10.95
N ILE A 256 -5.02 -15.80 11.35
CA ILE A 256 -5.32 -16.70 12.47
C ILE A 256 -4.76 -18.09 12.18
N ASP A 257 -5.00 -18.63 10.99
CA ASP A 257 -4.49 -19.94 10.56
C ASP A 257 -2.94 -19.97 10.61
N GLN A 258 -2.27 -18.88 10.21
CA GLN A 258 -0.81 -18.78 10.33
C GLN A 258 -0.32 -18.78 11.78
N PHE A 259 -1.01 -18.06 12.67
CA PHE A 259 -0.68 -18.05 14.10
C PHE A 259 -0.92 -19.41 14.74
N GLU A 260 -2.06 -20.05 14.47
CA GLU A 260 -2.38 -21.39 14.97
C GLU A 260 -1.39 -22.43 14.46
N SER A 261 -1.08 -22.40 13.17
CA SER A 261 -0.07 -23.28 12.57
C SER A 261 1.29 -23.10 13.23
N ARG A 262 1.68 -21.87 13.58
CA ARG A 262 2.94 -21.60 14.27
C ARG A 262 2.93 -22.11 15.71
N ILE A 263 1.84 -21.90 16.44
CA ILE A 263 1.65 -22.39 17.82
C ILE A 263 1.71 -23.93 17.85
N ASN A 264 1.11 -24.58 16.86
CA ASN A 264 1.07 -26.04 16.73
C ASN A 264 2.32 -26.63 16.06
N ASN A 265 3.38 -25.83 15.82
CA ASN A 265 4.61 -26.23 15.13
C ASN A 265 4.39 -26.85 13.72
N GLN A 266 3.31 -26.47 13.04
CA GLN A 266 2.96 -26.94 11.69
C GLN A 266 3.65 -26.14 10.58
N ASN A 267 4.20 -24.96 10.89
CA ASN A 267 5.02 -24.20 9.94
C ASN A 267 6.24 -23.53 10.61
N GLN A 268 7.23 -23.19 9.78
CA GLN A 268 8.46 -22.50 10.20
C GLN A 268 8.41 -20.97 9.95
N LEU A 269 7.28 -20.45 9.49
CA LEU A 269 7.13 -19.03 9.18
C LEU A 269 7.23 -18.22 10.47
N LYS A 270 8.13 -17.24 10.46
CA LYS A 270 8.35 -16.27 11.54
C LYS A 270 7.76 -14.91 11.17
N MET A 271 7.60 -14.62 9.88
CA MET A 271 7.02 -13.37 9.41
C MET A 271 6.25 -13.53 8.09
N THR A 272 5.01 -13.04 8.06
CA THR A 272 4.27 -12.79 6.81
C THR A 272 4.27 -11.30 6.49
N ILE A 273 4.61 -10.95 5.26
CA ILE A 273 4.63 -9.57 4.73
C ILE A 273 3.60 -9.48 3.62
N SER A 274 2.59 -8.62 3.76
CA SER A 274 1.54 -8.43 2.75
C SER A 274 1.55 -7.01 2.21
N CYS A 275 1.77 -6.83 0.91
CA CYS A 275 1.64 -5.54 0.24
C CYS A 275 0.28 -5.42 -0.45
N ALA A 276 -0.51 -4.43 -0.04
CA ALA A 276 -1.92 -4.28 -0.43
C ALA A 276 -2.29 -2.80 -0.62
N HIS A 277 -3.54 -2.46 -0.34
CA HIS A 277 -4.09 -1.12 -0.53
C HIS A 277 -4.69 -0.57 0.77
N ASP A 278 -4.97 0.73 0.74
CA ASP A 278 -5.79 1.42 1.75
C ASP A 278 -7.14 0.71 1.96
N THR A 279 -7.71 0.12 0.91
CA THR A 279 -8.92 -0.70 0.95
C THR A 279 -8.84 -1.97 1.80
N GLN A 280 -7.65 -2.37 2.24
CA GLN A 280 -7.43 -3.50 3.16
C GLN A 280 -7.06 -2.99 4.54
N LEU A 281 -6.16 -2.01 4.61
CA LEU A 281 -5.69 -1.43 5.88
C LEU A 281 -6.82 -0.75 6.66
N ILE A 282 -7.66 0.05 6.00
CA ILE A 282 -8.73 0.81 6.67
C ILE A 282 -9.75 -0.15 7.30
N PRO A 283 -10.35 -1.12 6.58
CA PRO A 283 -11.22 -2.13 7.19
C PRO A 283 -10.57 -2.87 8.36
N MET A 284 -9.29 -3.22 8.25
CA MET A 284 -8.56 -3.90 9.32
C MET A 284 -8.44 -3.02 10.57
N MET A 285 -8.09 -1.74 10.42
CA MET A 285 -8.02 -0.80 11.53
C MET A 285 -9.37 -0.62 12.22
N VAL A 286 -10.47 -0.64 11.48
CA VAL A 286 -11.82 -0.54 12.04
C VAL A 286 -12.16 -1.79 12.85
N VAL A 287 -11.96 -2.98 12.29
CA VAL A 287 -12.24 -4.25 13.00
C VAL A 287 -11.39 -4.40 14.26
N LEU A 288 -10.15 -3.91 14.25
CA LEU A 288 -9.26 -3.93 15.41
C LEU A 288 -9.56 -2.83 16.44
N GLY A 289 -10.58 -1.99 16.23
CA GLY A 289 -10.91 -0.88 17.12
C GLY A 289 -9.87 0.26 17.14
N ILE A 290 -8.92 0.26 16.20
CA ILE A 290 -7.88 1.30 16.05
C ILE A 290 -8.48 2.55 15.40
N LEU A 291 -9.47 2.36 14.52
CA LEU A 291 -10.19 3.44 13.86
C LEU A 291 -11.68 3.34 14.18
N ASN A 292 -12.24 4.38 14.76
CA ASN A 292 -13.66 4.49 15.07
C ASN A 292 -14.38 5.30 13.97
N ILE A 293 -15.33 4.68 13.26
CA ILE A 293 -16.05 5.33 12.16
C ILE A 293 -17.11 6.29 12.70
N GLU A 294 -17.73 5.95 13.83
CA GLU A 294 -18.71 6.78 14.52
C GLU A 294 -18.09 8.11 14.94
N CYS A 295 -16.84 8.10 15.42
CA CYS A 295 -16.09 9.31 15.77
C CYS A 295 -15.88 10.24 14.56
N ILE A 296 -15.53 9.69 13.39
CA ILE A 296 -15.41 10.45 12.13
C ILE A 296 -16.77 11.05 11.73
N HIS A 297 -17.85 10.34 12.02
CA HIS A 297 -19.20 10.79 11.75
C HIS A 297 -19.68 11.87 12.74
N GLU A 298 -19.36 11.75 14.02
CA GLU A 298 -19.69 12.75 15.03
C GLU A 298 -18.89 14.03 14.85
N SER A 299 -17.59 13.91 14.53
CA SER A 299 -16.77 15.08 14.19
C SER A 299 -17.32 15.81 12.96
N PHE A 300 -17.93 15.08 12.02
CA PHE A 300 -18.66 15.65 10.90
C PHE A 300 -19.93 16.41 11.37
N LEU A 301 -20.80 15.78 12.16
CA LEU A 301 -22.09 16.35 12.56
C LEU A 301 -21.95 17.62 13.40
N GLN A 302 -20.91 17.69 14.24
CA GLN A 302 -20.72 18.82 15.14
C GLN A 302 -20.29 20.12 14.43
N LYS A 303 -20.13 20.12 13.08
CA LYS A 303 -19.56 21.23 12.27
C LYS A 303 -18.27 21.79 12.84
N ASN A 304 -17.64 20.98 13.68
CA ASN A 304 -16.54 21.40 14.48
C ASN A 304 -15.36 21.36 13.52
N LYS A 305 -14.83 22.54 13.18
CA LYS A 305 -13.50 22.72 12.58
C LYS A 305 -12.39 22.20 13.52
N ILE A 306 -12.69 21.22 14.37
CA ILE A 306 -11.77 20.60 15.32
C ILE A 306 -10.72 19.89 14.49
N LYS A 307 -9.56 20.56 14.41
CA LYS A 307 -8.23 20.04 14.10
C LYS A 307 -8.29 18.83 13.17
N ILE A 308 -8.64 19.07 11.90
CA ILE A 308 -8.52 18.10 10.81
C ILE A 308 -7.11 17.44 10.82
N ALA A 309 -6.10 18.17 11.32
CA ALA A 309 -4.73 17.74 11.56
C ALA A 309 -4.55 16.55 12.56
N ASN A 310 -5.47 16.32 13.51
CA ASN A 310 -5.26 15.35 14.60
C ASN A 310 -5.87 13.97 14.33
N TYR A 311 -6.75 13.83 13.33
CA TYR A 311 -7.56 12.63 13.14
C TYR A 311 -7.24 11.83 11.88
N PHE A 312 -6.18 12.19 11.15
CA PHE A 312 -5.94 11.63 9.81
C PHE A 312 -4.69 10.75 9.70
N PRO A 313 -4.76 9.48 10.15
CA PRO A 313 -3.75 8.47 9.81
C PRO A 313 -3.84 8.01 8.34
N LEU A 314 -4.84 8.46 7.58
CA LEU A 314 -5.03 8.10 6.16
C LEU A 314 -3.91 8.58 5.22
N LEU A 315 -3.05 9.50 5.68
CA LEU A 315 -1.86 9.95 4.94
C LEU A 315 -0.58 9.16 5.25
N LEU A 316 -0.57 8.32 6.29
CA LEU A 316 0.55 7.43 6.59
C LEU A 316 0.10 5.96 6.70
N PRO A 317 -0.33 5.34 5.59
CA PRO A 317 -0.37 3.88 5.50
C PRO A 317 1.05 3.33 5.26
N ILE A 318 2.05 3.94 5.89
CA ILE A 318 3.41 3.42 5.84
C ILE A 318 3.63 2.43 6.98
N LEU A 319 2.92 2.43 8.12
CA LEU A 319 2.83 1.24 9.00
C LEU A 319 1.94 1.45 10.24
N LEU A 320 1.32 0.35 10.67
CA LEU A 320 0.73 0.14 12.01
C LEU A 320 1.78 -0.05 13.13
N LEU A 321 2.99 0.51 12.98
CA LEU A 321 4.09 0.28 13.92
C LEU A 321 3.82 0.86 15.32
N ASN A 322 3.13 2.00 15.38
CA ASN A 322 2.92 2.67 16.66
C ASN A 322 1.85 1.98 17.52
N TYR A 323 0.95 1.18 16.95
CA TYR A 323 -0.08 0.46 17.70
C TYR A 323 0.38 -0.91 18.21
N ILE A 324 1.36 -1.55 17.56
CA ILE A 324 1.90 -2.85 18.04
C ILE A 324 2.65 -2.70 19.37
N LYS A 325 3.14 -1.50 19.73
CA LYS A 325 3.68 -1.25 21.07
C LYS A 325 2.65 -1.45 22.20
N MET A 326 1.35 -1.33 21.93
CA MET A 326 0.28 -1.61 22.92
C MET A 326 -0.07 -3.11 23.01
N ILE A 327 0.22 -3.91 21.98
CA ILE A 327 0.05 -5.37 22.02
C ILE A 327 1.40 -6.01 22.37
N LYS A 328 2.02 -5.55 23.47
CA LYS A 328 2.89 -6.43 24.26
C LYS A 328 1.97 -7.34 25.06
N ILE A 329 1.35 -8.30 24.39
CA ILE A 329 0.89 -9.49 25.10
C ILE A 329 2.15 -10.12 25.67
N ASN A 330 2.17 -10.29 26.99
CA ASN A 330 3.17 -11.04 27.72
C ASN A 330 3.31 -12.44 27.12
N MET A 331 4.16 -12.60 26.10
CA MET A 331 4.79 -13.87 25.78
C MET A 331 6.14 -13.94 26.50
N LYS A 332 6.07 -13.79 27.82
CA LYS A 332 7.04 -14.40 28.73
C LYS A 332 6.28 -15.52 29.44
N GLN A 333 6.36 -16.72 28.86
CA GLN A 333 6.42 -17.96 29.61
C GLN A 333 7.62 -18.72 29.09
#